data_AF-A0A3D1STV3-F1
#
_entry.id   AF-A0A3D1STV3-F1
#
_cell.length_a   1.000
_cell.length_b   1.000
_cell.length_c   1.000
_cell.angle_alpha   90.00
_cell.angle_beta   90.00
_cell.angle_gamma   90.00
#
_symmetry.space_group_name_H-M   'P 1'
#
loop_
_entity.id
_entity.type
_entity.pdbx_description
1 polymer ?
#
loop_
_entity_poly.entity_id
_entity_poly.type
_entity_poly.pdbx_seq_one_letter_code
_entity_poly.pdbx_strand_id
1 'polypeptide(L)'
;MAIWTQHTIDEDFGSAVAWYEINPSASTQFQHGEIIPPGSALVYIFNAAISSDRKVNGSGASFGADMAIGFNTSSSSTFVTDDVITQVASAPPSPSSQFKQVASSSAAFQQAFACNTNSPDDCRWGDYSGASPDPSGNRGAVWFTNTLVDSTGNWATRNWEAIAGNITEYPIPTNGNTLSFGITDGSDGNLWFTENQNNKIGKLTP
;
A
#
# COMPACT_ATOMS: atom_id res chain seq x y z
N MET A 1 -4.06 -22.80 5.83
CA MET A 1 -3.21 -21.92 5.01
C MET A 1 -4.12 -21.21 4.05
N ALA A 2 -4.12 -19.88 4.08
CA ALA A 2 -4.89 -19.05 3.16
C ALA A 2 -3.95 -18.31 2.22
N ILE A 3 -4.46 -17.87 1.08
CA ILE A 3 -3.82 -16.92 0.19
C ILE A 3 -4.64 -15.65 0.24
N TRP A 4 -3.98 -14.51 0.41
CA TRP A 4 -4.60 -13.20 0.25
C TRP A 4 -4.21 -12.58 -1.08
N THR A 5 -5.17 -11.95 -1.73
CA THR A 5 -4.95 -11.19 -2.96
C THR A 5 -5.87 -9.99 -3.00
N GLN A 6 -5.52 -9.01 -3.82
CA GLN A 6 -6.31 -7.83 -4.07
C GLN A 6 -6.21 -7.41 -5.55
N HIS A 7 -7.17 -6.63 -6.01
CA HIS A 7 -7.03 -5.87 -7.24
C HIS A 7 -7.85 -4.58 -7.15
N THR A 8 -7.40 -3.57 -7.91
CA THR A 8 -8.17 -2.35 -8.12
C THR A 8 -9.35 -2.63 -9.05
N ILE A 9 -10.52 -2.12 -8.70
CA ILE A 9 -11.74 -2.17 -9.50
C ILE A 9 -12.19 -0.75 -9.87
N ASP A 10 -12.80 -0.63 -11.04
CA ASP A 10 -13.46 0.59 -11.51
C ASP A 10 -14.93 0.54 -11.08
N GLU A 11 -15.41 1.63 -10.48
CA GLU A 11 -16.73 1.75 -9.85
C GLU A 11 -17.39 3.08 -10.27
N ASP A 12 -18.71 3.20 -10.11
CA ASP A 12 -19.48 4.41 -10.49
C ASP A 12 -19.01 5.69 -9.77
N PHE A 13 -18.23 5.55 -8.70
CA PHE A 13 -17.70 6.62 -7.85
C PHE A 13 -16.17 6.81 -7.96
N GLY A 14 -15.51 6.14 -8.92
CA GLY A 14 -14.05 6.17 -9.12
C GLY A 14 -13.45 4.78 -8.96
N SER A 15 -12.31 4.67 -8.29
CA SER A 15 -11.63 3.40 -8.09
C SER A 15 -11.73 2.89 -6.64
N ALA A 16 -11.87 1.58 -6.49
CA ALA A 16 -11.88 0.88 -5.21
C ALA A 16 -10.88 -0.29 -5.23
N VAL A 17 -10.65 -0.91 -4.08
CA VAL A 17 -9.77 -2.09 -3.95
C VAL A 17 -10.58 -3.27 -3.44
N ALA A 18 -10.76 -4.29 -4.27
CA ALA A 18 -11.31 -5.55 -3.85
C ALA A 18 -10.21 -6.44 -3.28
N TRP A 19 -10.49 -7.14 -2.18
CA TRP A 19 -9.58 -8.11 -1.57
C TRP A 19 -10.27 -9.42 -1.27
N TYR A 20 -9.48 -10.50 -1.25
CA TYR A 20 -9.97 -11.87 -1.12
C TYR A 20 -9.04 -12.67 -0.22
N GLU A 21 -9.63 -13.50 0.64
CA GLU A 21 -8.96 -14.59 1.32
C GLU A 21 -9.44 -15.91 0.73
N ILE A 22 -8.50 -16.70 0.22
CA ILE A 22 -8.77 -17.91 -0.56
C ILE A 22 -8.16 -19.11 0.17
N ASN A 23 -8.93 -20.21 0.24
CA ASN A 23 -8.43 -21.52 0.57
C ASN A 23 -7.90 -22.21 -0.70
N PRO A 24 -6.57 -22.27 -0.90
CA PRO A 24 -6.02 -22.90 -2.10
C PRO A 24 -6.28 -24.41 -2.15
N SER A 25 -6.44 -25.07 -1.00
CA SER A 25 -6.63 -26.52 -0.94
C SER A 25 -8.04 -26.97 -1.32
N ALA A 26 -9.03 -26.11 -1.09
CA ALA A 26 -10.44 -26.38 -1.39
C ALA A 26 -10.96 -25.61 -2.61
N SER A 27 -10.14 -24.70 -3.18
CA SER A 27 -10.57 -23.76 -4.22
C SER A 27 -11.82 -22.97 -3.83
N THR A 28 -11.93 -22.62 -2.54
CA THR A 28 -13.04 -21.84 -2.00
C THR A 28 -12.55 -20.50 -1.48
N GLN A 29 -13.39 -19.50 -1.54
CA GLN A 29 -13.16 -18.22 -0.88
C GLN A 29 -13.57 -18.32 0.59
N PHE A 30 -12.72 -17.91 1.51
CA PHE A 30 -13.06 -17.78 2.92
C PHE A 30 -13.85 -16.49 3.18
N GLN A 31 -13.33 -15.37 2.67
CA GLN A 31 -13.95 -14.05 2.80
C GLN A 31 -13.44 -13.11 1.70
N HIS A 32 -14.14 -11.99 1.53
CA HIS A 32 -13.77 -10.91 0.63
C HIS A 32 -14.36 -9.60 1.13
N GLY A 33 -13.89 -8.49 0.57
CA GLY A 33 -14.46 -7.18 0.81
C GLY A 33 -13.88 -6.14 -0.12
N GLU A 34 -14.32 -4.91 0.08
CA GLU A 34 -13.92 -3.77 -0.74
C GLU A 34 -13.47 -2.61 0.16
N ILE A 35 -12.41 -1.95 -0.26
CA ILE A 35 -12.00 -0.66 0.26
C ILE A 35 -12.59 0.37 -0.68
N ILE A 36 -13.64 1.04 -0.21
CA ILE A 36 -14.29 2.13 -0.95
C ILE A 36 -13.87 3.48 -0.35
N PRO A 37 -13.79 4.54 -1.17
CA PRO A 37 -13.54 5.88 -0.66
C PRO A 37 -14.59 6.31 0.38
N PRO A 38 -14.21 7.06 1.43
CA PRO A 38 -15.14 7.47 2.48
C PRO A 38 -16.13 8.53 1.98
N GLY A 39 -17.27 8.11 1.43
CA GLY A 39 -18.57 8.83 1.36
C GLY A 39 -18.65 10.19 0.66
N SER A 40 -17.55 10.90 0.40
CA SER A 40 -17.51 12.12 -0.39
C SER A 40 -17.09 11.76 -1.81
N ALA A 41 -17.99 11.99 -2.76
CA ALA A 41 -17.66 11.95 -4.18
C ALA A 41 -16.35 12.72 -4.42
N LEU A 42 -15.44 12.11 -5.19
CA LEU A 42 -14.15 12.64 -5.67
C LEU A 42 -12.87 12.20 -4.93
N VAL A 43 -12.90 11.34 -3.91
CA VAL A 43 -11.66 10.68 -3.42
C VAL A 43 -11.46 9.35 -4.17
N TYR A 44 -10.31 9.17 -4.79
CA TYR A 44 -9.93 7.97 -5.54
C TYR A 44 -8.95 7.13 -4.74
N ILE A 45 -9.02 5.80 -4.86
CA ILE A 45 -8.04 4.86 -4.32
C ILE A 45 -7.20 4.28 -5.45
N PHE A 46 -5.87 4.24 -5.31
CA PHE A 46 -4.97 3.70 -6.33
C PHE A 46 -3.71 3.12 -5.69
N ASN A 47 -2.84 2.47 -6.49
CA ASN A 47 -1.58 1.89 -6.00
C ASN A 47 -1.75 0.95 -4.78
N ALA A 48 -2.73 0.05 -4.83
CA ALA A 48 -2.93 -0.88 -3.73
C ALA A 48 -1.99 -2.08 -3.82
N ALA A 49 -1.40 -2.45 -2.67
CA ALA A 49 -0.61 -3.66 -2.51
C ALA A 49 -0.92 -4.34 -1.17
N ILE A 50 -0.75 -5.65 -1.14
CA ILE A 50 -1.11 -6.50 0.01
C ILE A 50 0.09 -7.32 0.45
N SER A 51 0.32 -7.41 1.75
CA SER A 51 1.30 -8.32 2.32
C SER A 51 0.89 -8.81 3.69
N SER A 52 1.44 -9.95 4.08
CA SER A 52 1.35 -10.42 5.46
C SER A 52 2.19 -9.52 6.37
N ASP A 53 1.75 -9.27 7.61
CA ASP A 53 2.55 -8.57 8.62
C ASP A 53 3.65 -9.43 9.28
N ARG A 54 3.69 -10.72 8.90
CA ARG A 54 4.55 -11.81 9.41
C ARG A 54 4.72 -11.86 10.94
N LYS A 55 3.88 -11.23 11.77
CA LYS A 55 4.02 -11.32 13.23
C LYS A 55 2.72 -11.52 14.03
N VAL A 56 2.64 -12.75 14.56
CA VAL A 56 2.01 -13.26 15.80
C VAL A 56 0.72 -12.59 16.29
N ASN A 57 -0.38 -13.32 16.09
CA ASN A 57 -1.66 -13.15 16.81
C ASN A 57 -1.47 -12.96 18.33
N GLY A 58 -2.06 -11.92 18.92
CA GLY A 58 -2.04 -11.73 20.39
C GLY A 58 -2.25 -10.28 20.86
N SER A 59 -2.20 -10.06 22.18
CA SER A 59 -2.47 -8.76 22.84
C SER A 59 -1.38 -7.69 22.65
N GLY A 60 -0.32 -7.99 21.88
CA GLY A 60 0.73 -7.04 21.49
C GLY A 60 0.74 -6.75 19.99
N ALA A 61 -0.32 -7.11 19.28
CA ALA A 61 -0.40 -6.99 17.82
C ALA A 61 -0.68 -5.53 17.42
N SER A 62 0.27 -4.95 16.67
CA SER A 62 0.17 -3.60 16.11
C SER A 62 -0.71 -3.56 14.85
N PHE A 63 -0.70 -4.63 14.07
CA PHE A 63 -1.70 -4.94 13.05
C PHE A 63 -2.51 -6.12 13.57
N GLY A 64 -3.80 -6.16 13.28
CA GLY A 64 -4.57 -7.34 13.66
C GLY A 64 -4.32 -8.47 12.66
N ALA A 65 -4.59 -9.68 13.14
CA ALA A 65 -4.24 -10.95 12.51
C ALA A 65 -4.22 -10.92 10.98
N ASP A 66 -3.05 -11.25 10.40
CA ASP A 66 -2.85 -11.84 9.08
C ASP A 66 -2.24 -10.94 7.99
N MET A 67 -2.88 -9.83 7.61
CA MET A 67 -2.42 -9.02 6.47
C MET A 67 -2.69 -7.51 6.60
N ALA A 68 -1.95 -6.73 5.83
CA ALA A 68 -2.17 -5.31 5.61
C ALA A 68 -2.31 -5.01 4.12
N ILE A 69 -3.20 -4.08 3.80
CA ILE A 69 -3.32 -3.48 2.47
C ILE A 69 -2.92 -2.01 2.59
N GLY A 70 -1.87 -1.64 1.86
CA GLY A 70 -1.44 -0.26 1.70
C GLY A 70 -1.95 0.25 0.35
N PHE A 71 -2.40 1.49 0.31
CA PHE A 71 -2.92 2.13 -0.90
C PHE A 71 -2.73 3.65 -0.82
N ASN A 72 -2.93 4.32 -1.95
CA ASN A 72 -2.98 5.77 -2.01
C ASN A 72 -4.41 6.28 -2.10
N THR A 73 -4.66 7.44 -1.48
CA THR A 73 -5.89 8.21 -1.75
C THR A 73 -5.60 9.63 -2.19
N SER A 74 -6.45 10.19 -3.05
CA SER A 74 -6.38 11.59 -3.50
C SER A 74 -7.70 12.03 -4.11
N SER A 75 -7.98 13.33 -4.10
CA SER A 75 -9.06 13.96 -4.88
C SER A 75 -8.50 15.05 -5.79
N SER A 76 -9.36 15.81 -6.46
CA SER A 76 -8.98 17.06 -7.16
C SER A 76 -8.57 18.19 -6.20
N SER A 77 -8.95 18.11 -4.93
CA SER A 77 -8.75 19.14 -3.91
C SER A 77 -7.86 18.71 -2.73
N THR A 78 -7.47 17.44 -2.67
CA THR A 78 -6.61 16.88 -1.61
C THR A 78 -5.30 16.36 -2.20
N PHE A 79 -4.27 16.35 -1.36
CA PHE A 79 -2.97 15.76 -1.67
C PHE A 79 -3.03 14.25 -1.64
N VAL A 80 -2.07 13.59 -2.30
CA VAL A 80 -1.95 12.14 -2.18
C VAL A 80 -1.50 11.78 -0.78
N THR A 81 -2.21 10.84 -0.15
CA THR A 81 -1.84 10.21 1.11
C THR A 81 -1.51 8.74 0.87
N ASP A 82 -0.52 8.22 1.59
CA ASP A 82 -0.38 6.78 1.83
C ASP A 82 -1.30 6.40 3.00
N ASP A 83 -2.08 5.34 2.82
CA ASP A 83 -3.06 4.83 3.77
C ASP A 83 -2.89 3.32 3.92
N VAL A 84 -3.14 2.80 5.13
CA VAL A 84 -3.03 1.36 5.40
C VAL A 84 -4.21 0.87 6.21
N ILE A 85 -4.78 -0.26 5.77
CA ILE A 85 -5.84 -0.98 6.48
C ILE A 85 -5.35 -2.37 6.90
N THR A 86 -5.93 -2.88 7.97
CA THR A 86 -5.72 -4.26 8.43
C THR A 86 -6.97 -4.77 9.13
N GLN A 87 -7.07 -6.09 9.30
CA GLN A 87 -8.13 -6.73 10.06
C GLN A 87 -7.85 -6.58 11.55
N VAL A 88 -8.56 -5.72 12.28
CA VAL A 88 -8.34 -5.58 13.74
C VAL A 88 -8.95 -6.80 14.47
N ALA A 89 -8.11 -7.61 15.09
CA ALA A 89 -8.50 -8.89 15.68
C ALA A 89 -9.42 -8.75 16.91
N SER A 90 -10.66 -9.22 16.79
CA SER A 90 -11.40 -9.76 17.95
C SER A 90 -12.48 -10.81 17.62
N ALA A 91 -12.67 -11.19 16.35
CA ALA A 91 -13.68 -12.18 15.96
C ALA A 91 -13.14 -13.11 14.85
N PRO A 92 -13.60 -14.38 14.78
CA PRO A 92 -13.28 -15.27 13.67
C PRO A 92 -13.67 -14.63 12.33
N PRO A 93 -12.99 -14.99 11.22
CA PRO A 93 -13.28 -14.45 9.91
C PRO A 93 -14.78 -14.62 9.61
N SER A 94 -15.42 -13.48 9.42
CA SER A 94 -16.83 -13.30 9.14
C SER A 94 -16.91 -12.52 7.81
N PRO A 95 -17.97 -12.65 7.01
CA PRO A 95 -18.25 -11.71 5.91
C PRO A 95 -18.23 -10.23 6.34
N SER A 96 -18.25 -9.96 7.66
CA SER A 96 -18.16 -8.65 8.30
C SER A 96 -16.82 -8.38 8.99
N SER A 97 -15.73 -9.08 8.67
CA SER A 97 -14.39 -8.76 9.21
C SER A 97 -14.08 -7.30 8.91
N GLN A 98 -14.23 -6.42 9.91
CA GLN A 98 -14.06 -4.98 9.72
C GLN A 98 -12.58 -4.70 9.57
N PHE A 99 -12.11 -4.65 8.32
CA PHE A 99 -10.87 -3.96 8.03
C PHE A 99 -11.01 -2.51 8.47
N LYS A 100 -10.03 -2.04 9.24
CA LYS A 100 -9.98 -0.66 9.69
C LYS A 100 -8.73 -0.02 9.13
N GLN A 101 -8.88 1.23 8.74
CA GLN A 101 -7.72 2.09 8.51
C GLN A 101 -7.00 2.25 9.84
N VAL A 102 -5.71 1.92 9.85
CA VAL A 102 -4.89 1.94 11.06
C VAL A 102 -3.82 3.02 11.04
N ALA A 103 -3.46 3.55 9.87
CA ALA A 103 -2.60 4.73 9.75
C ALA A 103 -2.78 5.44 8.40
N SER A 104 -2.36 6.71 8.39
CA SER A 104 -2.24 7.58 7.21
C SER A 104 -0.94 8.36 7.29
N SER A 105 -0.35 8.65 6.13
CA SER A 105 0.82 9.50 6.00
C SER A 105 0.61 10.90 6.59
N SER A 106 1.69 11.48 7.09
CA SER A 106 1.65 12.81 7.69
C SER A 106 1.59 13.93 6.63
N ALA A 107 1.13 15.12 7.02
CA ALA A 107 1.12 16.29 6.13
C ALA A 107 2.51 16.70 5.60
N ALA A 108 3.60 16.27 6.25
CA ALA A 108 4.96 16.53 5.78
C ALA A 108 5.33 15.73 4.52
N PHE A 109 4.68 14.57 4.30
CA PHE A 109 4.93 13.68 3.16
C PHE A 109 3.77 13.63 2.16
N GLN A 110 2.62 14.22 2.52
CA GLN A 110 1.58 14.57 1.56
C GLN A 110 2.18 15.44 0.45
N GLN A 111 2.00 15.02 -0.80
CA GLN A 111 2.52 15.78 -1.95
C GLN A 111 1.42 16.52 -2.69
N ALA A 112 1.76 17.76 -3.06
CA ALA A 112 0.94 18.62 -3.89
C ALA A 112 1.09 18.27 -5.37
N PHE A 113 0.07 17.64 -5.93
CA PHE A 113 -0.02 17.35 -7.35
C PHE A 113 -0.88 18.40 -8.04
N ALA A 114 -0.29 19.57 -8.33
CA ALA A 114 -0.90 20.50 -9.26
C ALA A 114 -0.79 19.90 -10.67
N CYS A 115 -1.93 19.54 -11.27
CA CYS A 115 -1.98 19.07 -12.66
C CYS A 115 -1.30 20.11 -13.53
N ASN A 116 -0.14 19.78 -14.12
CA ASN A 116 0.41 20.63 -15.16
C ASN A 116 -0.62 20.66 -16.30
N THR A 117 -0.74 21.78 -16.99
CA THR A 117 -1.77 21.97 -18.03
C THR A 117 -1.50 21.16 -19.30
N ASN A 118 -0.35 20.47 -19.39
CA ASN A 118 0.12 19.82 -20.61
C ASN A 118 -0.16 18.30 -20.62
N SER A 119 -0.44 17.69 -19.46
CA SER A 119 -0.94 16.31 -19.34
C SER A 119 -1.85 16.21 -18.11
N PRO A 120 -3.08 16.72 -18.21
CA PRO A 120 -4.05 16.68 -17.10
C PRO A 120 -4.43 15.25 -16.69
N ASP A 121 -4.35 14.29 -17.62
CA ASP A 121 -4.74 12.88 -17.39
C ASP A 121 -3.68 12.08 -16.61
N ASP A 122 -2.41 12.51 -16.61
CA ASP A 122 -1.30 11.80 -15.94
C ASP A 122 -1.09 12.27 -14.48
N CYS A 123 -1.83 13.26 -14.01
CA CYS A 123 -1.56 13.87 -12.72
C CYS A 123 -2.29 13.18 -11.58
N ARG A 124 -1.57 13.00 -10.46
CA ARG A 124 -2.01 12.29 -9.23
C ARG A 124 -2.17 10.78 -9.40
N TRP A 125 -1.81 10.24 -10.55
CA TRP A 125 -1.87 8.81 -10.81
C TRP A 125 -0.57 8.10 -10.44
N GLY A 126 -0.74 6.83 -10.14
CA GLY A 126 0.31 5.86 -9.98
C GLY A 126 -0.19 4.51 -10.47
N ASP A 127 0.69 3.79 -11.16
CA ASP A 127 0.33 2.53 -11.80
C ASP A 127 0.74 1.32 -10.96
N TYR A 128 1.82 1.45 -10.18
CA TYR A 128 2.49 0.32 -9.58
C TYR A 128 2.68 0.48 -8.09
N SER A 129 2.44 -0.63 -7.40
CA SER A 129 2.76 -0.78 -6.01
C SER A 129 3.16 -2.22 -5.71
N GLY A 130 3.90 -2.40 -4.63
CA GLY A 130 4.27 -3.70 -4.10
C GLY A 130 4.33 -3.63 -2.58
N ALA A 131 4.21 -4.78 -1.95
CA ALA A 131 4.27 -4.87 -0.50
C ALA A 131 5.06 -6.10 -0.08
N SER A 132 5.77 -5.95 1.04
CA SER A 132 6.62 -6.97 1.63
C SER A 132 6.41 -7.01 3.13
N PRO A 133 6.47 -8.19 3.76
CA PRO A 133 6.60 -8.26 5.20
C PRO A 133 7.90 -7.59 5.67
N ASP A 134 7.95 -7.26 6.94
CA ASP A 134 9.18 -6.85 7.61
C ASP A 134 10.23 -7.99 7.60
N PRO A 135 11.44 -7.77 7.04
CA PRO A 135 12.49 -8.79 7.02
C PRO A 135 12.92 -9.22 8.44
N SER A 136 12.71 -8.37 9.45
CA SER A 136 12.99 -8.72 10.85
C SER A 136 11.93 -9.65 11.46
N GLY A 137 10.71 -9.64 10.92
CA GLY A 137 9.54 -10.38 11.42
C GLY A 137 9.11 -10.02 12.85
N ASN A 138 9.77 -9.06 13.50
CA ASN A 138 9.69 -8.85 14.94
C ASN A 138 9.03 -7.53 15.36
N ARG A 139 8.70 -6.65 14.41
CA ARG A 139 8.10 -5.35 14.73
C ARG A 139 6.60 -5.30 14.39
N GLY A 140 6.11 -6.28 13.63
CA GLY A 140 4.78 -6.24 13.05
C GLY A 140 4.69 -5.03 12.13
N ALA A 141 5.64 -4.92 11.20
CA ALA A 141 5.69 -3.86 10.21
C ALA A 141 5.42 -4.47 8.83
N VAL A 142 4.79 -3.69 7.96
CA VAL A 142 4.64 -4.02 6.54
C VAL A 142 5.26 -2.89 5.73
N TRP A 143 5.99 -3.28 4.71
CA TRP A 143 6.71 -2.37 3.83
C TRP A 143 6.02 -2.29 2.49
N PHE A 144 5.97 -1.10 1.95
CA PHE A 144 5.31 -0.82 0.70
C PHE A 144 6.25 -0.04 -0.20
N THR A 145 6.05 -0.22 -1.50
CA THR A 145 6.62 0.61 -2.55
C THR A 145 5.47 1.04 -3.44
N ASN A 146 5.42 2.31 -3.82
CA ASN A 146 4.44 2.84 -4.77
C ASN A 146 5.12 3.85 -5.69
N THR A 147 4.54 4.03 -6.87
CA THR A 147 5.03 4.99 -7.85
C THR A 147 4.04 6.13 -8.00
N LEU A 148 4.54 7.36 -7.98
CA LEU A 148 3.77 8.59 -8.14
C LEU A 148 4.51 9.53 -9.09
N VAL A 149 3.81 10.39 -9.83
CA VAL A 149 4.47 11.41 -10.67
C VAL A 149 4.80 12.66 -9.85
N ASP A 150 6.07 12.99 -9.66
CA ASP A 150 6.50 14.13 -8.85
C ASP A 150 6.11 15.50 -9.46
N SER A 151 6.41 16.59 -8.74
CA SER A 151 6.10 17.97 -9.17
C SER A 151 6.78 18.40 -10.49
N THR A 152 7.76 17.63 -10.96
CA THR A 152 8.48 17.88 -12.21
C THR A 152 7.98 17.02 -13.37
N GLY A 153 7.02 16.13 -13.12
CA GLY A 153 6.48 15.20 -14.11
C GLY A 153 7.27 13.90 -14.23
N ASN A 154 8.18 13.60 -13.29
CA ASN A 154 8.96 12.35 -13.30
C ASN A 154 8.30 11.28 -12.41
N TRP A 155 8.42 10.02 -12.80
CA TRP A 155 8.03 8.89 -11.97
C TRP A 155 8.93 8.79 -10.75
N ALA A 156 8.37 8.95 -9.56
CA ALA A 156 9.04 8.82 -8.28
C ALA A 156 8.55 7.59 -7.54
N THR A 157 9.47 6.68 -7.22
CA THR A 157 9.23 5.60 -6.26
C THR A 157 9.25 6.16 -4.86
N ARG A 158 8.32 5.68 -4.05
CA ARG A 158 8.29 5.91 -2.62
C ARG A 158 8.27 4.58 -1.91
N ASN A 159 9.21 4.40 -1.00
CA ASN A 159 9.17 3.30 -0.06
C ASN A 159 8.66 3.82 1.27
N TRP A 160 7.82 3.05 1.94
CA TRP A 160 7.30 3.43 3.24
C TRP A 160 7.03 2.19 4.09
N GLU A 161 7.14 2.40 5.39
CA GLU A 161 6.85 1.43 6.42
C GLU A 161 5.54 1.81 7.09
N ALA A 162 4.70 0.80 7.34
CA ALA A 162 3.58 0.91 8.24
C ALA A 162 3.85 0.09 9.51
N ILE A 163 3.64 0.72 10.67
CA ILE A 163 3.53 0.09 11.99
C ILE A 163 2.27 0.63 12.67
N ALA A 164 1.68 -0.06 13.67
CA ALA A 164 0.45 0.40 14.36
C ALA A 164 0.35 1.92 14.52
N GLY A 165 -0.61 2.56 13.85
CA GLY A 165 -0.86 3.99 14.02
C GLY A 165 0.16 4.92 13.39
N ASN A 166 1.19 4.40 12.71
CA ASN A 166 2.28 5.22 12.18
C ASN A 166 2.74 4.75 10.79
N ILE A 167 2.96 5.72 9.91
CA ILE A 167 3.63 5.53 8.62
C ILE A 167 4.97 6.26 8.68
N THR A 168 6.00 5.66 8.11
CA THR A 168 7.32 6.29 7.94
C THR A 168 7.78 6.13 6.51
N GLU A 169 7.99 7.24 5.83
CA GLU A 169 8.35 7.30 4.42
C GLU A 169 9.87 7.43 4.23
N TYR A 170 10.39 6.76 3.20
CA TYR A 170 11.81 6.67 2.88
C TYR A 170 12.04 7.16 1.44
N PRO A 171 12.46 8.43 1.26
CA PRO A 171 12.78 8.98 -0.05
C PRO A 171 13.92 8.21 -0.74
N ILE A 172 13.80 8.03 -2.05
CA ILE A 172 14.85 7.41 -2.86
C ILE A 172 15.90 8.46 -3.23
N PRO A 173 17.21 8.25 -2.95
CA PRO A 173 18.26 9.22 -3.26
C PRO A 173 18.54 9.40 -4.76
N THR A 174 18.09 8.46 -5.60
CA THR A 174 18.31 8.51 -7.05
C THR A 174 17.44 9.61 -7.68
N ASN A 175 18.06 10.51 -8.44
CA ASN A 175 17.36 11.51 -9.23
C ASN A 175 16.75 10.91 -10.52
N GLY A 176 15.65 11.50 -11.01
CA GLY A 176 14.99 11.09 -12.25
C GLY A 176 13.92 10.02 -12.05
N ASN A 177 13.54 9.31 -13.13
CA ASN A 177 12.47 8.32 -13.09
C ASN A 177 12.89 7.07 -12.31
N THR A 178 12.37 6.87 -11.10
CA THR A 178 12.74 5.80 -10.17
C THR A 178 11.74 4.63 -10.11
N LEU A 179 10.82 4.53 -11.08
CA LEU A 179 9.69 3.60 -11.14
C LEU A 179 10.00 2.18 -10.60
N SER A 180 9.29 1.76 -9.55
CA SER A 180 9.38 0.44 -8.91
C SER A 180 8.12 -0.37 -9.13
N PHE A 181 8.27 -1.63 -9.51
CA PHE A 181 7.15 -2.57 -9.62
C PHE A 181 6.92 -3.41 -8.36
N GLY A 182 7.86 -3.40 -7.43
CA GLY A 182 7.82 -4.34 -6.32
C GLY A 182 8.96 -4.17 -5.33
N ILE A 183 8.68 -4.66 -4.13
CA ILE A 183 9.58 -4.70 -2.98
C ILE A 183 9.48 -6.08 -2.33
N THR A 184 10.59 -6.61 -1.83
CA THR A 184 10.63 -7.92 -1.17
C THR A 184 11.65 -7.95 -0.05
N ASP A 185 11.37 -8.76 0.98
CA ASP A 185 12.29 -9.09 2.05
C ASP A 185 13.41 -10.00 1.55
N GLY A 186 14.64 -9.66 1.92
CA GLY A 186 15.83 -10.48 1.68
C GLY A 186 16.20 -11.29 2.92
N SER A 187 16.80 -12.46 2.71
CA SER A 187 17.38 -13.28 3.79
C SER A 187 18.55 -12.61 4.52
N ASP A 188 19.06 -11.50 3.96
CA ASP A 188 20.08 -10.64 4.54
C ASP A 188 19.52 -9.57 5.49
N GLY A 189 18.22 -9.62 5.79
CA GLY A 189 17.55 -8.70 6.71
C GLY A 189 17.22 -7.33 6.10
N ASN A 190 17.41 -7.17 4.78
CA ASN A 190 17.13 -5.92 4.08
C ASN A 190 15.89 -6.06 3.19
N LEU A 191 15.40 -4.93 2.69
CA LEU A 191 14.41 -4.88 1.64
C LEU A 191 15.07 -4.55 0.32
N TRP A 192 14.59 -5.20 -0.73
CA TRP A 192 15.07 -5.06 -2.10
C TRP A 192 13.93 -4.63 -2.99
N PHE A 193 14.16 -3.62 -3.81
CA PHE A 193 13.19 -3.09 -4.76
C PHE A 193 13.85 -2.78 -6.10
N THR A 194 13.04 -2.61 -7.13
CA THR A 194 13.53 -2.30 -8.49
C THR A 194 13.42 -0.81 -8.78
N GLU A 195 14.38 -0.24 -9.50
CA GLU A 195 14.20 1.05 -10.17
C GLU A 195 14.25 0.78 -11.68
N ASN A 196 13.11 0.40 -12.24
CA ASN A 196 13.00 -0.12 -13.61
C ASN A 196 13.52 0.88 -14.64
N GLN A 197 13.14 2.15 -14.54
CA GLN A 197 13.58 3.18 -15.50
C GLN A 197 15.04 3.60 -15.34
N ASN A 198 15.66 3.33 -14.19
CA ASN A 198 17.08 3.64 -13.95
C ASN A 198 18.01 2.44 -14.12
N ASN A 199 17.49 1.25 -14.43
CA ASN A 199 18.26 0.01 -14.51
C ASN A 199 19.06 -0.27 -13.22
N LYS A 200 18.42 -0.10 -12.05
CA LYS A 200 19.03 -0.33 -10.73
C LYS A 200 18.20 -1.27 -9.87
N ILE A 201 18.88 -1.85 -8.90
CA ILE A 201 18.28 -2.52 -7.75
C ILE A 201 18.53 -1.63 -6.53
N GLY A 202 17.44 -1.24 -5.87
CA GLY A 202 17.46 -0.49 -4.63
C GLY A 202 17.50 -1.42 -3.42
N LYS A 203 18.16 -0.94 -2.36
CA LYS A 203 18.22 -1.61 -1.06
C LYS A 203 17.80 -0.63 0.03
N LEU A 204 16.97 -1.09 0.94
CA LEU A 204 16.58 -0.37 2.16
C LEU A 204 16.93 -1.23 3.37
N THR A 205 17.57 -0.61 4.37
CA THR A 205 17.89 -1.25 5.66
C THR A 205 16.93 -0.70 6.73
N PRO A 206 16.06 -1.54 7.32
CA PRO A 206 15.15 -1.17 8.40
C PRO A 206 15.82 -0.65 9.67
#